data_AF-A0A7C3IGF2-F1
#
_entry.id   AF-A0A7C3IGF2-F1
#
_cell.length_a   1.000
_cell.length_b   1.000
_cell.length_c   1.000
_cell.angle_alpha   90.00
_cell.angle_beta   90.00
_cell.angle_gamma   90.00
#
_symmetry.space_group_name_H-M   'P 1'
#
loop_
_entity.id
_entity.type
_entity.pdbx_description
1 polymer ?
#
loop_
_entity_poly.entity_id
_entity_poly.type
_entity_poly.pdbx_seq_one_letter_code
_entity_poly.pdbx_strand_id
1 'polypeptide(L)'
;MGQARSSRRSKLVSEQHIRVDYLARVEGEGALKITVKDSQVVDLRLDIFEPPRFFEAFLRGRSFHEVVDKKGKGDGLFINTSGVGIIEHDLPVSPSAIQVGDAVILSGDIGRHGIAIMAARESLQFETEIESDCAPLHQLTSALFEHGIAVHCLGDLTRGGLATALLELAETSGTHIVIHEDHIAVRDDVRGACEILGLDPLYVANEGRFVAFVPAHEAERALEILRSRSTETVPAIIGEVEATPRGHVTLRSRLGTSRFLHMLSGEQLPRIC
;
A
#
# COMPACT_ATOMS: atom_id res chain seq x y z
N MET A 1 -61.49 36.54 22.15
CA MET A 1 -60.42 35.90 22.94
C MET A 1 -60.22 34.47 22.43
N GLY A 2 -59.36 34.30 21.44
CA GLY A 2 -59.07 33.00 20.82
C GLY A 2 -57.89 32.32 21.51
N GLN A 3 -58.07 31.05 21.87
CA GLN A 3 -57.05 30.20 22.48
C GLN A 3 -55.88 29.96 21.52
N ALA A 4 -54.67 30.07 22.07
CA ALA A 4 -53.41 29.77 21.39
C ALA A 4 -53.32 28.28 21.01
N ARG A 5 -53.25 27.99 19.71
CA ARG A 5 -52.79 26.69 19.20
C ARG A 5 -51.26 26.73 19.12
N SER A 6 -50.62 26.05 20.06
CA SER A 6 -49.21 25.68 20.04
C SER A 6 -48.93 24.81 18.80
N SER A 7 -48.21 25.36 17.81
CA SER A 7 -47.67 24.57 16.71
C SER A 7 -46.35 23.93 17.16
N ARG A 8 -46.40 22.63 17.52
CA ARG A 8 -45.21 21.79 17.63
C ARG A 8 -44.52 21.75 16.27
N ARG A 9 -43.42 22.48 16.10
CA ARG A 9 -42.43 22.21 15.04
C ARG A 9 -41.78 20.87 15.39
N SER A 10 -42.17 19.81 14.69
CA SER A 10 -41.42 18.55 14.69
C SER A 10 -40.02 18.86 14.15
N LYS A 11 -38.98 18.73 14.98
CA LYS A 11 -37.61 18.62 14.47
C LYS A 11 -37.59 17.44 13.51
N LEU A 12 -37.34 17.68 12.23
CA LEU A 12 -37.04 16.60 11.29
C LEU A 12 -35.79 15.90 11.81
N VAL A 13 -35.94 14.65 12.21
CA VAL A 13 -34.84 13.78 12.60
C VAL A 13 -34.11 13.42 11.32
N SER A 14 -32.90 13.95 11.12
CA SER A 14 -32.06 13.58 9.99
C SER A 14 -31.30 12.31 10.36
N GLU A 15 -31.69 11.18 9.77
CA GLU A 15 -30.95 9.92 9.84
C GLU A 15 -30.08 9.80 8.59
N GLN A 16 -28.78 9.61 8.79
CA GLN A 16 -27.82 9.42 7.70
C GLN A 16 -27.15 8.05 7.87
N HIS A 17 -27.20 7.25 6.80
CA HIS A 17 -26.48 5.99 6.71
C HIS A 17 -25.32 6.17 5.75
N ILE A 18 -24.10 6.06 6.27
CA ILE A 18 -22.87 6.06 5.48
C ILE A 18 -22.44 4.60 5.39
N ARG A 19 -22.47 4.06 4.16
CA ARG A 19 -22.05 2.70 3.87
C ARG A 19 -20.83 2.78 2.97
N VAL A 20 -19.71 2.29 3.47
CA VAL A 20 -18.48 2.12 2.71
C VAL A 20 -18.37 0.64 2.43
N ASP A 21 -18.66 0.24 1.19
CA ASP A 21 -18.66 -1.17 0.78
C ASP A 21 -17.25 -1.77 0.75
N TYR A 22 -16.23 -0.95 0.51
CA TYR A 22 -14.82 -1.34 0.48
C TYR A 22 -13.95 -0.27 1.14
N LEU A 23 -13.19 -0.66 2.15
CA LEU A 23 -12.11 0.11 2.76
C LEU A 23 -10.78 -0.43 2.27
N ALA A 24 -9.98 0.40 1.61
CA ALA A 24 -8.57 0.12 1.40
C ALA A 24 -7.86 0.23 2.76
N ARG A 25 -7.29 -0.89 3.22
CA ARG A 25 -6.37 -0.94 4.36
C ARG A 25 -4.96 -1.15 3.82
N VAL A 26 -3.96 -0.74 4.60
CA VAL A 26 -2.56 -1.16 4.40
C VAL A 26 -2.44 -2.70 4.45
N GLU A 27 -3.41 -3.40 5.09
CA GLU A 27 -3.56 -4.86 5.04
C GLU A 27 -5.04 -5.30 5.04
N GLY A 28 -5.46 -6.03 4.00
CA GLY A 28 -6.72 -6.78 3.89
C GLY A 28 -7.97 -5.98 3.48
N GLU A 29 -9.05 -6.71 3.16
CA GLU A 29 -10.33 -6.11 2.77
C GLU A 29 -11.30 -5.97 3.96
N GLY A 30 -12.02 -4.84 4.01
CA GLY A 30 -13.11 -4.64 4.97
C GLY A 30 -14.17 -3.65 4.49
N ALA A 31 -15.29 -3.56 5.19
CA ALA A 31 -16.36 -2.60 4.98
C ALA A 31 -16.66 -1.87 6.28
N LEU A 32 -17.11 -0.63 6.18
CA LEU A 32 -17.50 0.18 7.34
C LEU A 32 -18.89 0.75 7.15
N LYS A 33 -19.75 0.49 8.13
CA LYS A 33 -21.10 1.03 8.20
C LYS A 33 -21.19 1.96 9.39
N ILE A 34 -21.51 3.23 9.14
CA ILE A 34 -21.71 4.25 10.16
C ILE A 34 -23.17 4.72 10.09
N THR A 35 -23.86 4.69 11.22
CA THR A 35 -25.19 5.31 11.36
C THR A 35 -25.06 6.54 12.25
N VAL A 36 -25.47 7.69 11.73
CA VAL A 36 -25.42 8.97 12.45
C VAL A 36 -26.85 9.47 12.69
N LYS A 37 -27.15 9.82 13.94
CA LYS A 37 -28.40 10.49 14.35
C LYS A 37 -28.05 11.72 15.19
N ASP A 38 -28.69 12.85 14.88
CA ASP A 38 -28.47 14.12 15.60
C ASP A 38 -26.98 14.50 15.73
N SER A 39 -26.22 14.30 14.64
CA SER A 39 -24.76 14.51 14.59
C SER A 39 -23.94 13.65 15.55
N GLN A 40 -24.52 12.58 16.10
CA GLN A 40 -23.83 11.56 16.89
C GLN A 40 -23.80 10.23 16.14
N VAL A 41 -22.65 9.57 16.16
CA VAL A 41 -22.53 8.19 15.67
C VAL A 41 -23.25 7.28 16.68
N VAL A 42 -24.33 6.64 16.24
CA VAL A 42 -25.16 5.76 17.09
C VAL A 42 -24.96 4.27 16.79
N ASP A 43 -24.38 3.93 15.63
CA ASP A 43 -23.97 2.57 15.28
C ASP A 43 -22.73 2.64 14.39
N LEU A 44 -21.76 1.79 14.64
CA LEU A 44 -20.55 1.64 13.83
C LEU A 44 -20.24 0.15 13.70
N ARG A 45 -20.19 -0.35 12.47
CA ARG A 45 -19.86 -1.76 12.18
C ARG A 45 -18.71 -1.81 11.20
N LEU A 46 -17.66 -2.52 11.60
CA LEU A 46 -16.53 -2.85 10.76
C LEU A 46 -16.64 -4.34 10.41
N ASP A 47 -16.78 -4.63 9.12
CA ASP A 47 -16.76 -5.98 8.58
C ASP A 47 -15.38 -6.21 7.94
N ILE A 48 -14.70 -7.31 8.25
CA ILE A 48 -13.39 -7.65 7.69
C ILE A 48 -13.54 -8.97 6.96
N PHE A 49 -13.22 -9.00 5.66
CA PHE A 49 -13.54 -10.10 4.76
C PHE A 49 -12.41 -11.14 4.63
N GLU A 50 -11.18 -10.78 4.99
CA GLU A 50 -10.04 -11.71 4.98
C GLU A 50 -9.93 -12.56 6.25
N PRO A 51 -9.29 -13.74 6.17
CA PRO A 51 -9.02 -14.54 7.35
C PRO A 51 -8.19 -13.73 8.34
N PRO A 52 -8.57 -13.70 9.62
CA PRO A 52 -7.88 -12.91 10.61
C PRO A 52 -6.42 -13.34 10.69
N ARG A 53 -5.49 -12.47 10.24
CA ARG A 53 -4.08 -12.61 10.59
C ARG A 53 -4.03 -12.66 12.11
N PHE A 54 -3.30 -13.64 12.66
CA PHE A 54 -3.36 -14.18 14.04
C PHE A 54 -3.97 -13.28 15.12
N PHE A 55 -3.69 -11.97 15.16
CA PHE A 55 -4.20 -10.98 16.11
C PHE A 55 -5.70 -10.64 16.00
N GLU A 56 -6.29 -10.60 14.80
CA GLU A 56 -7.68 -10.14 14.59
C GLU A 56 -8.73 -11.11 15.15
N ALA A 57 -8.45 -12.43 15.12
CA ALA A 57 -9.33 -13.43 15.73
C ALA A 57 -9.49 -13.21 17.24
N PHE A 58 -8.46 -12.65 17.89
CA PHE A 58 -8.47 -12.34 19.32
C PHE A 58 -9.18 -11.01 19.63
N LEU A 59 -9.47 -10.18 18.62
CA LEU A 59 -10.20 -8.93 18.77
C LEU A 59 -11.72 -9.11 18.58
N ARG A 60 -12.17 -10.21 17.96
CA ARG A 60 -13.60 -10.50 17.78
C ARG A 60 -14.32 -10.62 19.13
N GLY A 61 -15.37 -9.83 19.31
CA GLY A 61 -16.18 -9.81 20.55
C GLY A 61 -15.56 -9.03 21.70
N ARG A 62 -14.41 -8.38 21.48
CA ARG A 62 -13.75 -7.54 22.47
C ARG A 62 -14.15 -6.08 22.34
N SER A 63 -14.12 -5.36 23.47
CA SER A 63 -14.36 -3.92 23.50
C SER A 63 -13.16 -3.15 22.94
N PHE A 64 -13.40 -2.01 22.29
CA PHE A 64 -12.35 -1.15 21.73
C PHE A 64 -11.40 -0.54 22.79
N HIS A 65 -11.73 -0.67 24.07
CA HIS A 65 -10.86 -0.31 25.20
C HIS A 65 -9.97 -1.47 25.68
N GLU A 66 -10.19 -2.70 25.20
CA GLU A 66 -9.43 -3.87 25.63
C GLU A 66 -8.13 -4.00 24.84
N VAL A 67 -7.00 -3.75 25.50
CA VAL A 67 -5.68 -4.03 24.92
C VAL A 67 -5.44 -5.54 24.96
N VAL A 68 -5.24 -6.17 23.79
CA VAL A 68 -4.85 -7.58 23.70
C VAL A 68 -3.38 -7.72 24.05
N ASP A 69 -3.08 -7.82 25.34
CA ASP A 69 -1.74 -8.11 25.82
C ASP A 69 -1.43 -9.61 25.63
N LYS A 70 -0.53 -9.91 24.69
CA LYS A 70 0.21 -11.17 24.68
C LYS A 70 1.64 -10.87 25.08
N LYS A 71 1.93 -11.06 26.36
CA LYS A 71 3.28 -11.04 26.94
C LYS A 71 4.32 -11.57 25.95
N GLY A 72 5.33 -10.76 25.64
CA GLY A 72 6.52 -11.17 24.87
C GLY A 72 6.44 -11.00 23.36
N LYS A 73 5.41 -10.32 22.81
CA LYS A 73 5.29 -10.07 21.35
C LYS A 73 5.50 -8.61 20.92
N GLY A 74 5.59 -7.69 21.89
CA GLY A 74 5.90 -6.28 21.71
C GLY A 74 5.63 -5.57 23.04
N ASP A 75 6.64 -5.49 23.90
CA ASP A 75 6.46 -5.10 25.30
C ASP A 75 6.54 -3.57 25.51
N GLY A 76 6.34 -2.80 24.43
CA GLY A 76 6.44 -1.34 24.39
C GLY A 76 5.11 -0.69 23.99
N LEU A 77 5.09 -0.04 22.83
CA LEU A 77 3.96 0.74 22.33
C LEU A 77 3.45 0.17 21.01
N PHE A 78 2.14 -0.01 20.90
CA PHE A 78 1.45 -0.26 19.64
C PHE A 78 0.64 0.97 19.25
N ILE A 79 0.71 1.36 17.97
CA ILE A 79 -0.04 2.48 17.42
C ILE A 79 -0.95 1.93 16.33
N ASN A 80 -2.24 2.26 16.39
CA ASN A 80 -3.19 2.00 15.31
C ASN A 80 -3.67 3.33 14.73
N THR A 81 -3.69 3.44 13.41
CA THR A 81 -4.14 4.63 12.67
C THR A 81 -5.21 4.23 11.66
N SER A 82 -6.22 5.08 11.50
CA SER A 82 -7.22 4.96 10.43
C SER A 82 -7.30 6.30 9.70
N GLY A 83 -7.35 6.27 8.37
CA GLY A 83 -7.43 7.45 7.51
C GLY A 83 -8.74 7.50 6.72
N VAL A 84 -9.23 8.70 6.45
CA VAL A 84 -10.38 8.96 5.56
C VAL A 84 -9.98 10.08 4.61
N GLY A 85 -10.32 9.94 3.34
CA GLY A 85 -10.04 10.92 2.29
C GLY A 85 -11.17 11.01 1.27
N ILE A 86 -11.12 12.04 0.42
CA ILE A 86 -12.02 12.23 -0.71
C ILE A 86 -11.25 11.92 -1.99
N ILE A 87 -11.87 11.18 -2.91
CA ILE A 87 -11.33 10.96 -4.25
C ILE A 87 -11.75 12.15 -5.11
N GLU A 88 -10.77 12.94 -5.57
CA GLU A 88 -11.00 14.21 -6.30
C GLU A 88 -10.92 14.04 -7.83
N HIS A 89 -10.95 12.81 -8.34
CA HIS A 89 -10.91 12.49 -9.75
C HIS A 89 -11.94 11.40 -10.10
N ASP A 90 -12.32 11.32 -11.38
CA ASP A 90 -13.25 10.29 -11.87
C ASP A 90 -12.52 9.05 -12.44
N LEU A 91 -11.19 9.00 -12.36
CA LEU A 91 -10.41 7.85 -12.83
C LEU A 91 -10.72 6.59 -11.99
N PRO A 92 -10.95 5.42 -12.63
CA PRO A 92 -11.29 4.18 -11.94
C PRO A 92 -10.04 3.46 -11.40
N VAL A 93 -9.22 4.18 -10.61
CA VAL A 93 -7.94 3.67 -10.10
C VAL A 93 -8.18 2.42 -9.25
N SER A 94 -7.72 1.27 -9.71
CA SER A 94 -7.90 -0.01 -9.04
C SER A 94 -7.00 -1.08 -9.67
N PRO A 95 -6.70 -2.19 -8.98
CA PRO A 95 -5.95 -3.30 -9.59
C PRO A 95 -6.61 -3.82 -10.87
N SER A 96 -7.95 -3.89 -10.92
CA SER A 96 -8.69 -4.33 -12.11
C SER A 96 -8.65 -3.37 -13.30
N ALA A 97 -8.16 -2.13 -13.09
CA ALA A 97 -7.99 -1.16 -14.16
C ALA A 97 -6.63 -1.29 -14.89
N ILE A 98 -5.71 -2.13 -14.40
CA ILE A 98 -4.43 -2.40 -15.07
C ILE A 98 -4.69 -3.02 -16.45
N GLN A 99 -4.04 -2.47 -17.48
CA GLN A 99 -4.23 -2.86 -18.88
C GLN A 99 -2.95 -3.40 -19.52
N VAL A 100 -3.12 -4.24 -20.53
CA VAL A 100 -2.00 -4.66 -21.39
C VAL A 100 -1.42 -3.44 -22.10
N GLY A 101 -0.10 -3.28 -22.04
CA GLY A 101 0.62 -2.13 -22.56
C GLY A 101 0.81 -1.00 -21.54
N ASP A 102 0.35 -1.14 -20.30
CA ASP A 102 0.71 -0.22 -19.24
C ASP A 102 2.21 -0.31 -18.94
N ALA A 103 2.82 0.84 -18.70
CA ALA A 103 4.15 0.94 -18.12
C ALA A 103 4.06 0.82 -16.59
N VAL A 104 5.05 0.17 -16.00
CA VAL A 104 5.21 0.04 -14.55
C VAL A 104 6.31 0.99 -14.09
N ILE A 105 5.93 2.00 -13.30
CA ILE A 105 6.85 2.98 -12.73
C ILE A 105 7.07 2.68 -11.26
N LEU A 106 8.33 2.61 -10.84
CA LEU A 106 8.73 2.53 -9.44
C LEU A 106 9.14 3.91 -8.94
N SER A 107 8.67 4.32 -7.76
CA SER A 107 8.87 5.68 -7.24
C SER A 107 10.28 5.95 -6.69
N GLY A 108 11.14 4.94 -6.55
CA GLY A 108 12.49 5.12 -6.02
C GLY A 108 13.26 3.81 -5.84
N ASP A 109 14.29 3.83 -4.99
CA ASP A 109 15.00 2.62 -4.57
C ASP A 109 14.14 1.71 -3.67
N ILE A 110 14.56 0.46 -3.49
CA ILE A 110 13.86 -0.51 -2.65
C ILE A 110 14.73 -1.09 -1.53
N GLY A 111 14.07 -1.59 -0.48
CA GLY A 111 14.65 -2.38 0.60
C GLY A 111 15.21 -1.57 1.77
N ARG A 112 15.20 -0.23 1.71
CA ARG A 112 15.77 0.63 2.76
C ARG A 112 15.13 0.39 4.13
N HIS A 113 13.80 0.52 4.24
CA HIS A 113 13.12 0.36 5.52
C HIS A 113 13.41 -0.97 6.19
N GLY A 114 13.23 -2.09 5.47
CA GLY A 114 13.46 -3.40 6.08
C GLY A 114 14.89 -3.62 6.57
N ILE A 115 15.88 -3.18 5.80
CA ILE A 115 17.28 -3.27 6.21
C ILE A 115 17.60 -2.33 7.37
N ALA A 116 17.06 -1.10 7.39
CA ALA A 116 17.22 -0.17 8.50
C ALA A 116 16.72 -0.77 9.83
N ILE A 117 15.54 -1.39 9.80
CA ILE A 117 14.96 -2.05 10.98
C ILE A 117 15.81 -3.25 11.43
N MET A 118 16.34 -4.04 10.49
CA MET A 118 17.24 -5.15 10.83
C MET A 118 18.55 -4.68 11.43
N ALA A 119 19.17 -3.64 10.85
CA ALA A 119 20.40 -3.06 11.36
C ALA A 119 20.23 -2.60 12.81
N ALA A 120 19.11 -1.93 13.11
CA ALA A 120 18.77 -1.47 14.46
C ALA A 120 18.52 -2.62 15.46
N ARG A 121 18.03 -3.78 14.99
CA ARG A 121 17.70 -4.94 15.86
C ARG A 121 18.89 -5.83 16.16
N GLU A 122 19.62 -6.21 15.12
CA GLU A 122 20.66 -7.24 15.21
C GLU A 122 22.02 -6.66 15.61
N SER A 123 22.07 -5.37 15.98
CA SER A 123 23.31 -4.63 16.26
C SER A 123 24.34 -4.79 15.14
N LEU A 124 23.87 -4.94 13.89
CA LEU A 124 24.72 -5.05 12.71
C LEU A 124 25.36 -3.67 12.48
N GLN A 125 26.68 -3.60 12.67
CA GLN A 125 27.45 -2.40 12.43
C GLN A 125 27.83 -2.35 10.94
N PHE A 126 27.00 -1.70 10.14
CA PHE A 126 27.37 -1.31 8.79
C PHE A 126 28.28 -0.07 8.84
N GLU A 127 29.15 0.10 7.84
CA GLU A 127 30.03 1.29 7.76
C GLU A 127 29.24 2.59 7.64
N THR A 128 28.04 2.52 7.05
CA THR A 128 27.11 3.64 6.92
C THR A 128 25.75 3.27 7.49
N GLU A 129 25.09 4.24 8.13
CA GLU A 129 23.74 4.05 8.65
C GLU A 129 22.75 4.00 7.48
N ILE A 130 22.03 2.89 7.38
CA ILE A 130 20.95 2.72 6.39
C ILE A 130 19.69 3.32 7.00
N GLU A 131 19.33 4.51 6.54
CA GLU A 131 18.08 5.17 6.94
C GLU A 131 16.88 4.56 6.20
N SER A 132 15.76 4.43 6.92
CA SER A 132 14.49 3.98 6.35
C SER A 132 13.96 4.97 5.31
N ASP A 133 13.29 4.44 4.27
CA ASP A 133 12.55 5.25 3.30
C ASP A 133 11.17 5.73 3.78
N CYS A 134 10.80 5.53 5.05
CA CYS A 134 9.50 5.90 5.60
C CYS A 134 9.16 7.37 5.30
N ALA A 135 8.15 7.57 4.45
CA ALA A 135 7.76 8.89 3.98
C ALA A 135 6.31 8.91 3.49
N PRO A 136 5.57 10.02 3.70
CA PRO A 136 4.23 10.16 3.18
C PRO A 136 4.23 10.24 1.65
N LEU A 137 3.46 9.37 1.00
CA LEU A 137 3.42 9.26 -0.46
C LEU A 137 2.41 10.19 -1.16
N HIS A 138 1.49 10.79 -0.40
CA HIS A 138 0.37 11.57 -0.96
C HIS A 138 0.82 12.71 -1.87
N GLN A 139 1.93 13.39 -1.59
CA GLN A 139 2.38 14.51 -2.42
C GLN A 139 2.88 14.06 -3.80
N LEU A 140 3.46 12.86 -3.88
CA LEU A 140 3.94 12.27 -5.13
C LEU A 140 2.76 11.72 -5.94
N THR A 141 1.85 11.00 -5.29
CA THR A 141 0.69 10.41 -5.97
C THR A 141 -0.28 11.49 -6.43
N SER A 142 -0.62 12.48 -5.60
CA SER A 142 -1.45 13.62 -5.99
C SER A 142 -0.88 14.39 -7.18
N ALA A 143 0.45 14.51 -7.29
CA ALA A 143 1.07 15.21 -8.42
C ALA A 143 0.73 14.56 -9.77
N LEU A 144 0.62 13.24 -9.84
CA LEU A 144 0.23 12.52 -11.06
C LEU A 144 -1.19 12.93 -11.49
N PHE A 145 -2.13 12.96 -10.54
CA PHE A 145 -3.52 13.33 -10.79
C PHE A 145 -3.67 14.83 -11.12
N GLU A 146 -2.98 15.71 -10.40
CA GLU A 146 -2.96 17.16 -10.65
C GLU A 146 -2.53 17.50 -12.08
N HIS A 147 -1.61 16.71 -12.64
CA HIS A 147 -1.13 16.86 -14.01
C HIS A 147 -1.94 16.06 -15.03
N GLY A 148 -3.00 15.39 -14.60
CA GLY A 148 -3.91 14.64 -15.48
C GLY A 148 -3.26 13.41 -16.10
N ILE A 149 -2.37 12.72 -15.38
CA ILE A 149 -1.91 11.39 -15.76
C ILE A 149 -3.06 10.39 -15.55
N ALA A 150 -3.34 9.57 -16.56
CA ALA A 150 -4.34 8.52 -16.51
C ALA A 150 -3.83 7.31 -15.71
N VAL A 151 -3.66 7.50 -14.40
CA VAL A 151 -3.21 6.42 -13.51
C VAL A 151 -4.26 5.30 -13.49
N HIS A 152 -3.84 4.08 -13.83
CA HIS A 152 -4.70 2.90 -13.77
C HIS A 152 -4.65 2.25 -12.39
N CYS A 153 -3.47 2.17 -11.78
CA CYS A 153 -3.30 1.59 -10.46
C CYS A 153 -2.08 2.18 -9.73
N LEU A 154 -2.17 2.23 -8.40
CA LEU A 154 -1.07 2.51 -7.48
C LEU A 154 -1.01 1.36 -6.46
N GLY A 155 0.19 0.93 -6.09
CA GLY A 155 0.39 -0.03 -5.00
C GLY A 155 1.60 0.37 -4.15
N ASP A 156 1.44 0.46 -2.83
CA ASP A 156 2.52 0.67 -1.89
C ASP A 156 3.36 -0.61 -1.71
N LEU A 157 4.63 -0.45 -1.33
CA LEU A 157 5.60 -1.55 -1.28
C LEU A 157 5.94 -1.97 0.15
N THR A 158 4.94 -2.03 1.02
CA THR A 158 5.06 -2.35 2.45
C THR A 158 5.43 -3.82 2.66
N ARG A 159 4.59 -4.64 3.28
CA ARG A 159 4.96 -6.02 3.62
C ARG A 159 5.16 -6.85 2.35
N GLY A 160 6.29 -7.56 2.28
CA GLY A 160 6.65 -8.37 1.11
C GLY A 160 7.22 -7.58 -0.07
N GLY A 161 7.37 -6.26 0.08
CA GLY A 161 8.11 -5.41 -0.86
C GLY A 161 7.51 -5.34 -2.26
N LEU A 162 8.38 -5.02 -3.23
CA LEU A 162 8.02 -4.88 -4.64
C LEU A 162 7.42 -6.16 -5.23
N ALA A 163 8.02 -7.32 -4.94
CA ALA A 163 7.61 -8.58 -5.53
C ALA A 163 6.19 -8.97 -5.10
N THR A 164 5.88 -8.90 -3.81
CA THR A 164 4.54 -9.23 -3.30
C THR A 164 3.49 -8.29 -3.85
N ALA A 165 3.74 -6.97 -3.83
CA ALA A 165 2.79 -6.00 -4.37
C ALA A 165 2.49 -6.27 -5.85
N LEU A 166 3.50 -6.52 -6.68
CA LEU A 166 3.29 -6.84 -8.10
C LEU A 166 2.57 -8.18 -8.31
N LEU A 167 2.84 -9.20 -7.48
CA LEU A 167 2.17 -10.50 -7.58
C LEU A 167 0.68 -10.38 -7.26
N GLU A 168 0.32 -9.66 -6.19
CA GLU A 168 -1.08 -9.42 -5.80
C GLU A 168 -1.82 -8.60 -6.87
N LEU A 169 -1.16 -7.58 -7.43
CA LEU A 169 -1.72 -6.76 -8.49
C LEU A 169 -1.92 -7.56 -9.78
N ALA A 170 -0.95 -8.39 -10.18
CA ALA A 170 -1.06 -9.26 -11.36
C ALA A 170 -2.18 -10.30 -11.20
N GLU A 171 -2.31 -10.89 -10.01
CA GLU A 171 -3.38 -11.84 -9.70
C GLU A 171 -4.76 -11.18 -9.80
N THR A 172 -4.93 -10.01 -9.18
CA THR A 172 -6.21 -9.28 -9.15
C THR A 172 -6.60 -8.71 -10.51
N SER A 173 -5.64 -8.20 -11.29
CA SER A 173 -5.89 -7.69 -12.64
C SER A 173 -6.08 -8.81 -13.67
N GLY A 174 -5.56 -10.00 -13.39
CA GLY A 174 -5.47 -11.08 -14.36
C GLY A 174 -4.53 -10.75 -15.53
N THR A 175 -3.55 -9.86 -15.34
CA THR A 175 -2.54 -9.51 -16.35
C THR A 175 -1.18 -10.15 -16.04
N HIS A 176 -0.24 -10.04 -16.98
CA HIS A 176 1.14 -10.46 -16.78
C HIS A 176 2.00 -9.22 -16.56
N ILE A 177 2.75 -9.15 -15.48
CA ILE A 177 3.65 -8.02 -15.23
C ILE A 177 5.08 -8.46 -15.52
N VAL A 178 5.78 -7.73 -16.37
CA VAL A 178 7.19 -7.97 -16.67
C VAL A 178 8.01 -6.80 -16.14
N ILE A 179 9.00 -7.11 -15.30
CA ILE A 179 9.93 -6.13 -14.75
C ILE A 179 11.38 -6.46 -15.10
N HIS A 180 12.20 -5.43 -15.21
CA HIS A 180 13.60 -5.47 -15.60
C HIS A 180 14.50 -5.20 -14.40
N GLU A 181 15.33 -6.17 -14.04
CA GLU A 181 16.17 -6.13 -12.86
C GLU A 181 17.17 -4.95 -12.87
N ASP A 182 17.72 -4.60 -14.04
CA ASP A 182 18.62 -3.46 -14.20
C ASP A 182 17.98 -2.10 -13.99
N HIS A 183 16.66 -2.01 -14.11
CA HIS A 183 15.93 -0.76 -13.93
C HIS A 183 15.51 -0.54 -12.46
N ILE A 184 15.64 -1.55 -11.61
CA ILE A 184 15.24 -1.50 -10.20
C ILE A 184 16.44 -1.05 -9.37
N ALA A 185 16.34 0.18 -8.84
CA ALA A 185 17.38 0.75 -8.00
C ALA A 185 17.41 0.06 -6.62
N VAL A 186 18.59 -0.42 -6.22
CA VAL A 186 18.89 -0.87 -4.85
C VAL A 186 20.23 -0.26 -4.49
N ARG A 187 20.30 0.47 -3.37
CA ARG A 187 21.56 1.03 -2.87
C ARG A 187 22.57 -0.07 -2.58
N ASP A 188 23.86 0.23 -2.74
CA ASP A 188 24.93 -0.76 -2.56
C ASP A 188 25.02 -1.27 -1.11
N ASP A 189 24.75 -0.42 -0.12
CA ASP A 189 24.70 -0.80 1.29
C ASP A 189 23.52 -1.73 1.61
N VAL A 190 22.34 -1.44 1.08
CA VAL A 190 21.15 -2.30 1.15
C VAL A 190 21.42 -3.63 0.45
N ARG A 191 22.04 -3.61 -0.73
CA ARG A 191 22.38 -4.82 -1.49
C ARG A 191 23.35 -5.70 -0.71
N GLY A 192 24.43 -5.13 -0.19
CA GLY A 192 25.40 -5.86 0.63
C GLY A 192 24.77 -6.45 1.90
N ALA A 193 23.88 -5.72 2.56
CA ALA A 193 23.13 -6.22 3.71
C ALA A 193 22.22 -7.40 3.32
N CYS A 194 21.46 -7.28 2.24
CA CYS A 194 20.62 -8.36 1.71
C CYS A 194 21.45 -9.63 1.39
N GLU A 195 22.62 -9.47 0.78
CA GLU A 195 23.51 -10.60 0.48
C GLU A 195 23.99 -11.32 1.75
N ILE A 196 24.41 -10.58 2.77
CA ILE A 196 24.85 -11.14 4.05
C ILE A 196 23.71 -11.89 4.76
N LEU A 197 22.50 -11.34 4.68
CA LEU A 197 21.32 -11.84 5.38
C LEU A 197 20.56 -12.93 4.59
N GLY A 198 20.96 -13.19 3.34
CA GLY A 198 20.29 -14.14 2.47
C GLY A 198 18.88 -13.68 2.05
N LEU A 199 18.68 -12.37 1.93
CA LEU A 199 17.42 -11.75 1.54
C LEU A 199 17.45 -11.32 0.06
N ASP A 200 16.31 -11.40 -0.60
CA ASP A 200 16.11 -10.81 -1.93
C ASP A 200 15.49 -9.42 -1.74
N PRO A 201 16.14 -8.32 -2.18
CA PRO A 201 15.65 -6.95 -1.95
C PRO A 201 14.26 -6.71 -2.53
N LEU A 202 13.83 -7.48 -3.54
CA LEU A 202 12.48 -7.38 -4.10
C LEU A 202 11.40 -7.73 -3.07
N TYR A 203 11.72 -8.52 -2.06
CA TYR A 203 10.77 -8.95 -1.02
C TYR A 203 10.93 -8.19 0.30
N VAL A 204 11.85 -7.23 0.36
CA VAL A 204 12.10 -6.41 1.55
C VAL A 204 11.14 -5.22 1.57
N ALA A 205 10.55 -4.97 2.73
CA ALA A 205 9.55 -3.94 2.91
C ALA A 205 10.10 -2.51 2.76
N ASN A 206 9.22 -1.62 2.30
CA ASN A 206 9.44 -0.19 2.07
C ASN A 206 8.30 0.59 2.75
N GLU A 207 8.56 1.78 3.24
CA GLU A 207 7.55 2.61 3.93
C GLU A 207 7.38 4.01 3.29
N GLY A 208 7.99 4.22 2.13
CA GLY A 208 7.82 5.42 1.31
C GLY A 208 8.02 5.14 -0.15
N ARG A 209 7.60 3.95 -0.63
CA ARG A 209 7.67 3.56 -2.03
C ARG A 209 6.35 3.02 -2.54
N PHE A 210 6.09 3.28 -3.81
CA PHE A 210 4.96 2.73 -4.55
C PHE A 210 5.37 2.36 -5.98
N VAL A 211 4.52 1.54 -6.60
CA VAL A 211 4.47 1.33 -8.05
C VAL A 211 3.24 2.00 -8.64
N ALA A 212 3.38 2.55 -9.84
CA ALA A 212 2.29 3.12 -10.62
C ALA A 212 2.18 2.43 -11.97
N PHE A 213 0.93 2.17 -12.38
CA PHE A 213 0.57 1.65 -13.69
C PHE A 213 -0.08 2.77 -14.48
N VAL A 214 0.52 3.11 -15.61
CA VAL A 214 0.09 4.21 -16.48
C VAL A 214 0.16 3.77 -17.94
N PRO A 215 -0.64 4.35 -18.85
CA PRO A 215 -0.50 4.09 -20.28
C PRO A 215 0.94 4.35 -20.76
N ALA A 216 1.51 3.47 -21.58
CA ALA A 216 2.89 3.60 -22.05
C ALA A 216 3.24 4.97 -22.66
N HIS A 217 2.28 5.60 -23.37
CA HIS A 217 2.49 6.91 -23.98
C HIS A 217 2.56 8.07 -22.97
N GLU A 218 2.13 7.87 -21.72
CA GLU A 218 2.23 8.84 -20.63
C GLU A 218 3.38 8.53 -19.66
N ALA A 219 4.05 7.38 -19.81
CA ALA A 219 5.02 6.89 -18.84
C ALA A 219 6.17 7.88 -18.58
N GLU A 220 6.78 8.43 -19.63
CA GLU A 220 7.85 9.42 -19.51
C GLU A 220 7.37 10.72 -18.84
N ARG A 221 6.15 11.16 -19.16
CA ARG A 221 5.56 12.36 -18.55
C ARG A 221 5.31 12.14 -17.05
N ALA A 222 4.76 10.99 -16.67
CA ALA A 222 4.57 10.60 -15.28
C ALA A 222 5.92 10.53 -14.54
N LEU A 223 6.93 9.97 -15.19
CA LEU A 223 8.29 9.86 -14.65
C LEU A 223 8.92 11.23 -14.39
N GLU A 224 8.79 12.18 -15.32
CA GLU A 224 9.25 13.56 -15.16
C GLU A 224 8.56 14.28 -13.99
N ILE A 225 7.25 14.10 -13.83
CA ILE A 225 6.48 14.67 -12.71
C ILE A 225 7.02 14.13 -11.38
N LEU A 226 7.21 12.81 -11.26
CA LEU A 226 7.73 12.20 -10.04
C LEU A 226 9.16 12.65 -9.75
N ARG A 227 10.02 12.73 -10.76
CA ARG A 227 11.40 13.24 -10.62
C ARG A 227 11.43 14.69 -10.15
N SER A 228 10.51 15.52 -10.61
CA SER A 228 10.44 16.93 -10.18
C SER A 228 10.09 17.12 -8.70
N ARG A 229 9.47 16.11 -8.08
CA ARG A 229 9.02 16.13 -6.68
C ARG A 229 9.81 15.19 -5.75
N SER A 230 10.68 14.36 -6.29
CA SER A 230 11.52 13.44 -5.52
C SER A 230 12.92 14.04 -5.32
N THR A 231 13.32 14.25 -4.07
CA THR A 231 14.62 14.86 -3.73
C THR A 231 15.72 13.85 -3.44
N GLU A 232 15.37 12.62 -3.08
CA GLU A 232 16.34 11.61 -2.60
C GLU A 232 16.44 10.37 -3.49
N THR A 233 15.40 10.09 -4.28
CA THR A 233 15.36 8.92 -5.14
C THR A 233 15.03 9.26 -6.57
N VAL A 234 15.45 8.37 -7.47
CA VAL A 234 15.19 8.49 -8.90
C VAL A 234 14.10 7.47 -9.26
N PRO A 235 12.86 7.92 -9.47
CA PRO A 235 11.85 7.10 -10.09
C PRO A 235 12.34 6.52 -11.43
N ALA A 236 11.86 5.32 -11.76
CA ALA A 236 12.22 4.61 -12.99
C ALA A 236 11.04 3.84 -13.57
N ILE A 237 10.96 3.76 -14.90
CA ILE A 237 10.11 2.78 -15.58
C ILE A 237 10.83 1.44 -15.48
N ILE A 238 10.27 0.52 -14.70
CA ILE A 238 10.88 -0.78 -14.40
C ILE A 238 10.31 -1.92 -15.25
N GLY A 239 9.23 -1.68 -16.00
CA GLY A 239 8.53 -2.77 -16.64
C GLY A 239 7.31 -2.36 -17.44
N GLU A 240 6.60 -3.39 -17.88
CA GLU A 240 5.41 -3.29 -18.72
C GLU A 240 4.42 -4.41 -18.38
N VAL A 241 3.17 -4.22 -18.78
CA VAL A 241 2.10 -5.20 -18.62
C VAL A 241 1.86 -5.93 -19.94
N GLU A 242 2.04 -7.25 -19.93
CA GLU A 242 1.77 -8.14 -21.04
C GLU A 242 0.43 -8.90 -20.85
N ALA A 243 -0.08 -9.52 -21.91
CA ALA A 243 -1.36 -10.23 -21.88
C ALA A 243 -1.28 -11.62 -21.23
N THR A 244 -0.12 -12.28 -21.33
CA THR A 244 0.05 -13.69 -20.94
C THR A 244 1.48 -13.99 -20.50
N PRO A 245 1.68 -14.87 -19.51
CA PRO A 245 0.67 -15.61 -18.77
C PRO A 245 -0.01 -14.76 -17.67
N ARG A 246 -1.33 -14.85 -17.56
CA ARG A 246 -2.15 -14.06 -16.62
C ARG A 246 -1.85 -14.41 -15.17
N GLY A 247 -1.89 -13.42 -14.27
CA GLY A 247 -1.72 -13.64 -12.84
C GLY A 247 -0.27 -13.91 -12.41
N HIS A 248 0.70 -13.53 -13.24
CA HIS A 248 2.11 -13.80 -13.00
C HIS A 248 2.96 -12.53 -13.09
N VAL A 249 4.13 -12.60 -12.47
CA VAL A 249 5.18 -11.59 -12.59
C VAL A 249 6.45 -12.26 -13.08
N THR A 250 7.06 -11.71 -14.14
CA THR A 250 8.35 -12.16 -14.66
C THR A 250 9.41 -11.10 -14.38
N LEU A 251 10.51 -11.52 -13.76
CA LEU A 251 11.74 -10.73 -13.66
C LEU A 251 12.68 -11.10 -14.81
N ARG A 252 13.02 -10.12 -15.65
CA ARG A 252 14.04 -10.21 -16.68
C ARG A 252 15.38 -9.70 -16.11
N SER A 253 16.39 -10.55 -16.12
CA SER A 253 17.73 -10.19 -15.64
C SER A 253 18.51 -9.43 -16.70
N ARG A 254 19.62 -8.81 -16.26
CA ARG A 254 20.59 -8.13 -17.14
C ARG A 254 21.19 -9.04 -18.21
N LEU A 255 21.23 -10.34 -17.96
CA LEU A 255 21.78 -11.35 -18.88
C LEU A 255 20.73 -11.91 -19.84
N GLY A 256 19.52 -11.33 -19.85
CA GLY A 256 18.40 -11.78 -20.69
C GLY A 256 17.73 -13.06 -20.19
N THR A 257 18.09 -13.56 -19.00
CA THR A 257 17.37 -14.67 -18.38
C THR A 257 16.07 -14.17 -17.78
N SER A 258 15.03 -15.00 -17.79
CA SER A 258 13.72 -14.67 -17.22
C SER A 258 13.35 -15.70 -16.17
N ARG A 259 12.79 -15.26 -15.04
CA ARG A 259 12.22 -16.14 -14.03
C ARG A 259 10.87 -15.61 -13.56
N PHE A 260 9.96 -16.51 -13.22
CA PHE A 260 8.77 -16.12 -12.48
C PHE A 260 9.15 -15.72 -11.05
N LEU A 261 8.53 -14.65 -10.57
CA LEU A 261 8.48 -14.37 -9.15
C LEU A 261 7.36 -15.19 -8.51
N HIS A 262 7.53 -15.51 -7.23
CA HIS A 262 6.60 -16.34 -6.48
C HIS A 262 6.40 -15.74 -5.11
N MET A 263 5.17 -15.83 -4.60
CA MET A 263 4.89 -15.46 -3.21
C MET A 263 5.78 -16.28 -2.28
N LEU A 264 6.45 -15.62 -1.34
CA LEU A 264 7.24 -16.31 -0.35
C LEU A 264 6.34 -17.01 0.66
N SER A 265 6.76 -18.19 1.10
CA SER A 265 6.09 -18.88 2.20
C SER A 265 6.49 -18.23 3.54
N GLY A 266 5.59 -17.41 4.08
CA GLY A 266 5.74 -16.75 5.38
C GLY A 266 6.45 -15.39 5.32
N GLU A 267 6.42 -14.66 6.42
CA GLU A 267 7.10 -13.36 6.54
C GLU A 267 8.61 -13.56 6.71
N GLN A 268 9.42 -12.94 5.83
CA GLN A 268 10.88 -12.97 5.98
C GLN A 268 11.35 -12.22 7.24
N LEU A 269 10.65 -11.14 7.59
CA LEU A 269 11.07 -10.20 8.62
C LEU A 269 9.92 -9.95 9.61
N PRO A 270 9.85 -10.70 10.72
CA PRO A 270 8.77 -10.54 11.68
C PRO A 270 8.83 -9.16 12.33
N ARG A 271 7.66 -8.51 12.47
CA ARG A 271 7.49 -7.17 13.08
C ARG A 271 8.21 -6.04 12.33
N ILE A 272 8.40 -6.16 11.02
CA ILE A 272 9.07 -5.09 10.25
C ILE A 272 8.28 -3.78 10.26
N CYS A 273 6.95 -3.87 10.29
CA CYS A 273 5.98 -2.79 10.43
C CYS A 273 5.00 -3.13 11.57
#